data_AF-A0A2I0Q8V4-F1
#
_entry.id   AF-A0A2I0Q8V4-F1
#
_cell.length_a   1.000
_cell.length_b   1.000
_cell.length_c   1.000
_cell.angle_alpha   90.00
_cell.angle_beta   90.00
_cell.angle_gamma   90.00
#
_symmetry.space_group_name_H-M   'P 1'
#
loop_
_entity.id
_entity.type
_entity.pdbx_description
1 polymer ?
#
loop_
_entity_poly.entity_id
_entity_poly.type
_entity_poly.pdbx_seq_one_letter_code
_entity_poly.pdbx_strand_id
1 'polypeptide(L)'
;MSPKIIYICKMNKSIVFYGKLLFINILCFFVFVNLQAKESIYLYSNLEQSGSFFSTPQDSIKNETKKPKKRFKFGSNKVNFDTFYENYDKAVSYYNKGSYLSAAQLFEQLYPLSIGTKYGDTILFMFADCYFKNHDYQLAAFHFKDYSRRYPGTERAELAALNCVKALYYVSPPYDVDQSDTRYAIDEIKQYVAQYPHSKYVEECNVILDELRDKLALKQFEVIKLYYNTGNYKAAQIMVKDFMREYSYSKYAPEALFLLTKNNYEFALKSVDKKKKERFLACAEAYDALFVQYPNYPKLGEAKKMYDESLKQINIINTKIQ
;
A
#
# COMPACT_ATOMS: atom_id res chain seq x y z
N MET A 1 -19.35 -55.63 63.00
CA MET A 1 -20.25 -54.86 62.10
C MET A 1 -19.36 -53.93 61.28
N SER A 2 -19.12 -54.26 60.00
CA SER A 2 -17.91 -53.84 59.25
C SER A 2 -17.96 -52.43 58.64
N PRO A 3 -16.85 -51.66 58.65
CA PRO A 3 -16.75 -50.25 58.23
C PRO A 3 -16.76 -49.98 56.70
N LYS A 4 -17.13 -50.94 55.84
CA LYS A 4 -17.04 -50.82 54.37
C LYS A 4 -18.08 -49.89 53.73
N ILE A 5 -19.21 -49.61 54.40
CA ILE A 5 -20.34 -48.89 53.77
C ILE A 5 -20.11 -47.36 53.71
N ILE A 6 -19.34 -46.79 54.66
CA ILE A 6 -19.11 -45.34 54.73
C ILE A 6 -18.21 -44.84 53.58
N TYR A 7 -17.23 -45.64 53.13
CA TYR A 7 -16.30 -45.25 52.08
C TYR A 7 -16.96 -45.18 50.69
N ILE A 8 -17.92 -46.06 50.40
CA ILE A 8 -18.59 -46.12 49.10
C ILE A 8 -19.51 -44.91 48.88
N CYS A 9 -20.22 -44.45 49.93
CA CYS A 9 -21.06 -43.25 49.85
C CYS A 9 -20.27 -41.94 49.65
N LYS A 10 -19.03 -41.86 50.17
CA LYS A 10 -18.19 -40.66 50.01
C LYS A 10 -17.62 -40.55 48.58
N MET A 11 -17.24 -41.68 47.98
CA MET A 11 -16.75 -41.70 46.59
C MET A 11 -17.84 -41.35 45.55
N ASN A 12 -19.09 -41.76 45.76
CA ASN A 12 -20.16 -41.50 44.79
C ASN A 12 -20.51 -40.01 44.71
N LYS A 13 -20.45 -39.26 45.83
CA LYS A 13 -20.61 -37.80 45.84
C LYS A 13 -19.47 -37.09 45.11
N SER A 14 -18.23 -37.57 45.24
CA SER A 14 -17.08 -37.02 44.52
C SER A 14 -17.18 -37.23 43.01
N ILE A 15 -17.61 -38.42 42.55
CA ILE A 15 -17.78 -38.71 41.11
C ILE A 15 -18.88 -37.82 40.49
N VAL A 16 -20.01 -37.65 41.18
CA VAL A 16 -21.09 -36.73 40.73
C VAL A 16 -20.62 -35.27 40.70
N PHE A 17 -19.74 -34.88 41.63
CA PHE A 17 -19.15 -33.54 41.66
C PHE A 17 -18.18 -33.31 40.49
N TYR A 18 -17.27 -34.24 40.21
CA TYR A 18 -16.37 -34.17 39.06
C TYR A 18 -17.12 -34.23 37.73
N GLY A 19 -18.19 -35.02 37.62
CA GLY A 19 -19.05 -35.07 36.44
C GLY A 19 -19.73 -33.72 36.14
N LYS A 20 -20.23 -33.03 37.17
CA LYS A 20 -20.80 -31.67 37.02
C LYS A 20 -19.73 -30.64 36.62
N LEU A 21 -18.52 -30.74 37.18
CA LEU A 21 -17.43 -29.82 36.87
C LEU A 21 -16.94 -29.99 35.41
N LEU A 22 -16.91 -31.22 34.92
CA LEU A 22 -16.53 -31.54 33.54
C LEU A 22 -17.60 -31.06 32.55
N PHE A 23 -18.88 -31.20 32.90
CA PHE A 23 -19.98 -30.68 32.10
C PHE A 23 -20.00 -29.15 32.03
N ILE A 24 -19.71 -28.45 33.13
CA ILE A 24 -19.58 -26.98 33.17
C ILE A 24 -18.40 -26.53 32.29
N ASN A 25 -17.25 -27.22 32.33
CA ASN A 25 -16.11 -26.90 31.48
C ASN A 25 -16.42 -27.11 29.98
N ILE A 26 -17.13 -28.18 29.62
CA ILE A 26 -17.56 -28.42 28.24
C ILE A 26 -18.54 -27.33 27.79
N LEU A 27 -19.48 -26.93 28.65
CA LEU A 27 -20.43 -25.87 28.34
C LEU A 27 -19.74 -24.52 28.17
N CYS A 28 -18.77 -24.19 29.05
CA CYS A 28 -17.95 -22.99 28.94
C CYS A 28 -17.10 -23.00 27.65
N PHE A 29 -16.53 -24.14 27.27
CA PHE A 29 -15.80 -24.30 26.02
C PHE A 29 -16.72 -24.08 24.81
N PHE A 30 -17.94 -24.64 24.84
CA PHE A 30 -18.93 -24.43 23.78
C PHE A 30 -19.38 -22.97 23.67
N VAL A 31 -19.56 -22.28 24.81
CA VAL A 31 -19.88 -20.85 24.83
C VAL A 31 -18.70 -20.03 24.29
N PHE A 32 -17.47 -20.39 24.64
CA PHE A 32 -16.25 -19.70 24.16
C PHE A 32 -16.04 -19.88 22.66
N VAL A 33 -16.24 -21.09 22.12
CA VAL A 33 -16.19 -21.37 20.67
C VAL A 33 -17.30 -20.60 19.94
N ASN A 34 -18.51 -20.53 20.49
CA ASN A 34 -19.59 -19.74 19.90
C ASN A 34 -19.32 -18.22 19.97
N LEU A 35 -18.59 -17.75 20.99
CA LEU A 35 -18.19 -16.35 21.10
C LEU A 35 -17.14 -16.01 20.03
N GLN A 36 -16.13 -16.85 19.80
CA GLN A 36 -15.17 -16.67 18.72
C GLN A 36 -15.79 -16.80 17.32
N ALA A 37 -16.80 -17.67 17.16
CA ALA A 37 -17.57 -17.76 15.91
C ALA A 37 -18.38 -16.46 15.66
N LYS A 38 -18.97 -15.86 16.71
CA LYS A 38 -19.64 -14.56 16.58
C LYS A 38 -18.67 -13.42 16.30
N GLU A 39 -17.50 -13.39 16.92
CA GLU A 39 -16.47 -12.38 16.64
C GLU A 39 -15.94 -12.48 15.21
N SER A 40 -15.72 -13.68 14.69
CA SER A 40 -15.31 -13.89 13.29
C SER A 40 -16.40 -13.51 12.29
N ILE A 41 -17.68 -13.80 12.58
CA ILE A 41 -18.82 -13.34 11.75
C ILE A 41 -18.96 -11.82 11.78
N TYR A 42 -18.78 -11.17 12.95
CA TYR A 42 -18.77 -9.71 13.06
C TYR A 42 -17.57 -9.07 12.34
N LEU A 43 -16.40 -9.70 12.36
CA LEU A 43 -15.24 -9.26 11.58
C LEU A 43 -15.49 -9.41 10.08
N TYR A 44 -16.12 -10.51 9.65
CA TYR A 44 -16.43 -10.75 8.23
C TYR A 44 -17.49 -9.79 7.67
N SER A 45 -18.53 -9.47 8.45
CA SER A 45 -19.55 -8.49 8.05
C SER A 45 -19.01 -7.05 7.99
N ASN A 46 -18.01 -6.73 8.81
CA ASN A 46 -17.33 -5.43 8.75
C ASN A 46 -16.32 -5.36 7.59
N LEU A 47 -15.74 -6.50 7.18
CA LEU A 47 -14.85 -6.61 6.02
C LEU A 47 -15.61 -6.40 4.69
N GLU A 48 -16.85 -6.87 4.56
CA GLU A 48 -17.67 -6.63 3.37
C GLU A 48 -18.06 -5.15 3.20
N GLN A 49 -18.17 -4.38 4.29
CA GLN A 49 -18.40 -2.92 4.20
C GLN A 49 -17.15 -2.11 3.84
N SER A 50 -15.95 -2.64 4.12
CA SER A 50 -14.68 -2.10 3.59
C SER A 50 -14.33 -2.60 2.19
N GLY A 51 -15.10 -3.56 1.66
CA GLY A 51 -14.90 -4.22 0.38
C GLY A 51 -15.33 -3.41 -0.86
N SER A 52 -15.35 -2.08 -0.79
CA SER A 52 -15.16 -1.31 -2.02
C SER A 52 -13.69 -1.48 -2.39
N PHE A 53 -13.41 -2.48 -3.22
CA PHE A 53 -12.19 -2.57 -4.02
C PHE A 53 -11.89 -1.16 -4.50
N PHE A 54 -10.86 -0.52 -3.92
CA PHE A 54 -10.46 0.82 -4.31
C PHE A 54 -10.32 0.76 -5.83
N SER A 55 -11.19 1.50 -6.53
CA SER A 55 -10.99 1.71 -7.95
C SER A 55 -9.57 2.24 -8.07
N THR A 56 -8.71 1.52 -8.81
CA THR A 56 -7.34 1.98 -9.02
C THR A 56 -7.40 3.45 -9.45
N PRO A 57 -6.42 4.31 -9.13
CA PRO A 57 -6.45 5.72 -9.52
C PRO A 57 -6.80 5.92 -11.01
N GLN A 58 -6.49 4.93 -11.84
CA GLN A 58 -6.78 4.84 -13.27
C GLN A 58 -8.28 4.75 -13.62
N ASP A 59 -9.12 4.13 -12.79
CA ASP A 59 -10.56 3.99 -13.02
C ASP A 59 -11.35 5.28 -12.70
N SER A 60 -10.74 6.17 -11.92
CA SER A 60 -11.32 7.46 -11.52
C SER A 60 -11.17 8.56 -12.59
N ILE A 61 -10.29 8.35 -13.59
CA ILE A 61 -10.16 9.23 -14.76
C ILE A 61 -11.07 8.72 -15.89
N LYS A 62 -12.37 8.58 -15.60
CA LYS A 62 -13.35 8.81 -16.66
C LYS A 62 -13.53 10.31 -16.73
N ASN A 63 -13.14 10.90 -17.87
CA ASN A 63 -13.45 12.28 -18.23
C ASN A 63 -14.97 12.48 -18.32
N GLU A 64 -15.67 12.47 -17.19
CA GLU A 64 -16.93 13.16 -17.07
C GLU A 64 -16.58 14.65 -17.07
N THR A 65 -16.65 15.26 -18.25
CA THR A 65 -16.79 16.71 -18.41
C THR A 65 -18.10 17.12 -17.75
N LYS A 66 -18.15 17.13 -16.42
CA LYS A 66 -19.22 17.76 -15.66
C LYS A 66 -19.15 19.24 -16.04
N LYS A 67 -20.16 19.69 -16.78
CA LYS A 67 -20.40 21.11 -17.07
C LYS A 67 -20.09 21.92 -15.81
N PRO A 68 -19.34 23.04 -15.90
CA PRO A 68 -19.00 23.82 -14.74
C PRO A 68 -20.29 24.16 -14.00
N LYS A 69 -20.47 23.61 -12.79
CA LYS A 69 -21.54 24.04 -11.89
C LYS A 69 -21.33 25.55 -11.72
N LYS A 70 -22.38 26.34 -11.98
CA LYS A 70 -22.33 27.81 -11.88
C LYS A 70 -21.55 28.19 -10.63
N ARG A 71 -20.46 28.96 -10.77
CA ARG A 71 -19.74 29.55 -9.64
C ARG A 71 -20.77 30.27 -8.77
N PHE A 72 -21.05 29.72 -7.61
CA PHE A 72 -21.88 30.40 -6.63
C PHE A 72 -21.08 31.63 -6.20
N LYS A 73 -21.52 32.83 -6.60
CA LYS A 73 -20.89 34.08 -6.17
C LYS A 73 -21.24 34.26 -4.70
N PHE A 74 -20.34 33.87 -3.81
CA PHE A 74 -20.42 34.29 -2.41
C PHE A 74 -20.29 35.82 -2.38
N GLY A 75 -21.30 36.51 -1.87
CA GLY A 75 -21.11 37.86 -1.38
C GLY A 75 -20.04 37.80 -0.30
N SER A 76 -19.01 38.63 -0.43
CA SER A 76 -17.85 38.67 0.47
C SER A 76 -18.22 39.29 1.82
N ASN A 77 -19.09 38.64 2.58
CA ASN A 77 -19.27 38.96 3.99
C ASN A 77 -18.23 38.14 4.76
N LYS A 78 -17.12 38.80 5.10
CA LYS A 78 -16.05 38.23 5.91
C LYS A 78 -16.64 37.70 7.22
N VAL A 79 -16.35 36.44 7.56
CA VAL A 79 -16.79 35.85 8.83
C VAL A 79 -16.13 36.60 9.99
N ASN A 80 -16.95 37.05 10.95
CA ASN A 80 -16.52 37.74 12.17
C ASN A 80 -16.89 36.90 13.40
N PHE A 81 -16.32 37.23 14.55
CA PHE A 81 -16.58 36.51 15.82
C PHE A 81 -18.06 36.46 16.18
N ASP A 82 -18.80 37.56 15.99
CA ASP A 82 -20.24 37.65 16.32
C ASP A 82 -21.12 36.70 15.48
N THR A 83 -20.67 36.37 14.26
CA THR A 83 -21.40 35.48 13.34
C THR A 83 -20.80 34.08 13.29
N PHE A 84 -19.86 33.76 14.18
CA PHE A 84 -19.11 32.51 14.17
C PHE A 84 -20.04 31.28 14.22
N TYR A 85 -20.95 31.24 15.19
CA TYR A 85 -21.84 30.10 15.41
C TYR A 85 -22.79 29.88 14.23
N GLU A 86 -23.40 30.95 13.72
CA GLU A 86 -24.30 30.85 12.55
C GLU A 86 -23.55 30.35 11.31
N ASN A 87 -22.33 30.81 11.09
CA ASN A 87 -21.52 30.39 9.95
C ASN A 87 -21.00 28.97 10.10
N TYR A 88 -20.69 28.54 11.33
CA TYR A 88 -20.37 27.16 11.64
C TYR A 88 -21.54 26.22 11.33
N ASP A 89 -22.74 26.54 11.81
CA ASP A 89 -23.94 25.73 11.54
C ASP A 89 -24.26 25.68 10.04
N LYS A 90 -24.07 26.79 9.32
CA LYS A 90 -24.19 26.83 7.85
C LYS A 90 -23.15 25.92 7.18
N ALA A 91 -21.89 25.96 7.62
CA ALA A 91 -20.82 25.12 7.07
C ALA A 91 -21.11 23.63 7.27
N VAL A 92 -21.54 23.25 8.48
CA VAL A 92 -21.97 21.88 8.80
C VAL A 92 -23.18 21.47 7.96
N SER A 93 -24.17 22.35 7.78
CA SER A 93 -25.30 22.10 6.88
C SER A 93 -24.85 21.87 5.43
N TYR A 94 -23.90 22.64 4.90
CA TYR A 94 -23.36 22.42 3.56
C TYR A 94 -22.60 21.10 3.45
N TYR A 95 -21.79 20.76 4.45
CA TYR A 95 -21.08 19.49 4.52
C TYR A 95 -22.06 18.31 4.48
N ASN A 96 -23.09 18.34 5.31
CA ASN A 96 -24.13 17.28 5.38
C ASN A 96 -24.93 17.16 4.08
N LYS A 97 -25.08 18.26 3.32
CA LYS A 97 -25.74 18.27 2.01
C LYS A 97 -24.83 17.82 0.86
N GLY A 98 -23.56 17.49 1.13
CA GLY A 98 -22.56 17.14 0.12
C GLY A 98 -22.03 18.33 -0.67
N SER A 99 -22.34 19.57 -0.27
CA SER A 99 -21.81 20.80 -0.85
C SER A 99 -20.42 21.10 -0.27
N TYR A 100 -19.47 20.19 -0.46
CA TYR A 100 -18.18 20.20 0.22
C TYR A 100 -17.33 21.44 -0.08
N LEU A 101 -17.31 21.91 -1.34
CA LEU A 101 -16.55 23.12 -1.68
C LEU A 101 -17.09 24.37 -0.94
N SER A 102 -18.41 24.50 -0.82
CA SER A 102 -19.03 25.62 -0.08
C SER A 102 -18.81 25.49 1.43
N ALA A 103 -18.80 24.27 1.95
CA ALA A 103 -18.45 24.01 3.35
C ALA A 103 -16.97 24.35 3.62
N ALA A 104 -16.05 23.92 2.76
CA ALA A 104 -14.63 24.20 2.85
C ALA A 104 -14.34 25.71 2.92
N GLN A 105 -14.97 26.51 2.05
CA GLN A 105 -14.80 27.97 2.03
C GLN A 105 -15.24 28.66 3.33
N LEU A 106 -16.27 28.13 4.00
CA LEU A 106 -16.69 28.63 5.31
C LEU A 106 -15.74 28.15 6.41
N PHE A 107 -15.35 26.87 6.40
CA PHE A 107 -14.40 26.35 7.37
C PHE A 107 -13.03 27.03 7.30
N GLU A 108 -12.56 27.39 6.10
CA GLU A 108 -11.33 28.16 5.90
C GLU A 108 -11.39 29.52 6.61
N GLN A 109 -12.53 30.21 6.54
CA GLN A 109 -12.73 31.50 7.20
C GLN A 109 -12.94 31.36 8.71
N LEU A 110 -13.58 30.26 9.15
CA LEU A 110 -13.82 29.98 10.56
C LEU A 110 -12.55 29.52 11.29
N TYR A 111 -11.65 28.82 10.60
CA TYR A 111 -10.50 28.18 11.23
C TYR A 111 -9.62 29.16 12.02
N PRO A 112 -9.17 30.31 11.46
CA PRO A 112 -8.36 31.30 12.20
C PRO A 112 -9.03 31.81 13.47
N LEU A 113 -10.37 31.93 13.49
CA LEU A 113 -11.14 32.38 14.65
C LEU A 113 -11.32 31.29 15.71
N SER A 114 -11.14 30.02 15.32
CA SER A 114 -11.35 28.86 16.18
C SER A 114 -10.09 28.33 16.86
N ILE A 115 -8.91 28.86 16.52
CA ILE A 115 -7.62 28.45 17.12
C ILE A 115 -7.66 28.68 18.64
N GLY A 116 -7.27 27.68 19.42
CA GLY A 116 -7.29 27.72 20.89
C GLY A 116 -8.69 27.51 21.52
N THR A 117 -9.74 27.39 20.70
CA THR A 117 -11.10 27.05 21.16
C THR A 117 -11.37 25.54 21.04
N LYS A 118 -12.44 25.07 21.69
CA LYS A 118 -12.94 23.69 21.56
C LYS A 118 -13.37 23.29 20.13
N TYR A 119 -13.60 24.26 19.23
CA TYR A 119 -14.02 24.00 17.86
C TYR A 119 -12.84 23.89 16.88
N GLY A 120 -11.64 24.30 17.29
CA GLY A 120 -10.48 24.39 16.39
C GLY A 120 -10.09 23.06 15.78
N ASP A 121 -10.09 21.98 16.57
CA ASP A 121 -9.87 20.63 16.03
C ASP A 121 -10.95 20.29 15.00
N THR A 122 -12.23 20.41 15.37
CA THR A 122 -13.32 19.89 14.56
C THR A 122 -13.41 20.64 13.24
N ILE A 123 -13.22 21.96 13.26
CA ILE A 123 -13.21 22.79 12.06
C ILE A 123 -12.06 22.42 11.12
N LEU A 124 -10.82 22.26 11.63
CA LEU A 124 -9.70 21.90 10.76
C LEU A 124 -9.85 20.50 10.16
N PHE A 125 -10.34 19.54 10.95
CA PHE A 125 -10.60 18.18 10.45
C PHE A 125 -11.67 18.19 9.36
N MET A 126 -12.82 18.84 9.61
CA MET A 126 -13.89 18.96 8.63
C MET A 126 -13.45 19.73 7.39
N PHE A 127 -12.59 20.73 7.54
CA PHE A 127 -12.03 21.49 6.44
C PHE A 127 -11.21 20.59 5.50
N ALA A 128 -10.29 19.78 6.05
CA ALA A 128 -9.51 18.81 5.29
C ALA A 128 -10.41 17.75 4.63
N ASP A 129 -11.39 17.24 5.36
CA ASP A 129 -12.32 16.22 4.88
C ASP A 129 -13.26 16.72 3.78
N CYS A 130 -13.63 18.02 3.80
CA CYS A 130 -14.35 18.63 2.68
C CYS A 130 -13.55 18.52 1.37
N TYR A 131 -12.25 18.82 1.39
CA TYR A 131 -11.40 18.70 0.20
C TYR A 131 -11.29 17.25 -0.25
N PHE A 132 -11.12 16.32 0.69
CA PHE A 132 -11.06 14.89 0.39
C PHE A 132 -12.32 14.40 -0.31
N LYS A 133 -13.49 14.73 0.24
CA LYS A 133 -14.79 14.36 -0.32
C LYS A 133 -15.13 15.09 -1.62
N ASN A 134 -14.47 16.21 -1.89
CA ASN A 134 -14.54 16.92 -3.15
C ASN A 134 -13.51 16.43 -4.19
N HIS A 135 -12.73 15.40 -3.86
CA HIS A 135 -11.64 14.84 -4.68
C HIS A 135 -10.47 15.79 -4.95
N ASP A 136 -10.32 16.83 -4.13
CA ASP A 136 -9.13 17.69 -4.14
C ASP A 136 -8.11 17.11 -3.16
N TYR A 137 -7.47 16.02 -3.58
CA TYR A 137 -6.61 15.21 -2.72
C TYR A 137 -5.32 15.92 -2.32
N GLN A 138 -4.79 16.82 -3.17
CA GLN A 138 -3.62 17.63 -2.83
C GLN A 138 -3.90 18.54 -1.63
N LEU A 139 -5.00 19.31 -1.67
CA LEU A 139 -5.38 20.18 -0.54
C LEU A 139 -5.80 19.35 0.68
N ALA A 140 -6.50 18.23 0.47
CA ALA A 140 -6.86 17.33 1.56
C ALA A 140 -5.64 16.80 2.31
N ALA A 141 -4.65 16.26 1.59
CA ALA A 141 -3.42 15.75 2.19
C ALA A 141 -2.69 16.84 2.99
N PHE A 142 -2.58 18.05 2.43
CA PHE A 142 -1.97 19.19 3.10
C PHE A 142 -2.66 19.52 4.43
N HIS A 143 -3.99 19.66 4.42
CA HIS A 143 -4.74 20.04 5.62
C HIS A 143 -4.84 18.91 6.64
N PHE A 144 -4.92 17.64 6.22
CA PHE A 144 -4.86 16.51 7.15
C PHE A 144 -3.50 16.38 7.82
N LYS A 145 -2.41 16.58 7.08
CA LYS A 145 -1.06 16.64 7.66
C LYS A 145 -0.92 17.79 8.65
N ASP A 146 -1.45 18.97 8.32
CA ASP A 146 -1.48 20.11 9.24
C ASP A 146 -2.29 19.81 10.50
N TYR A 147 -3.42 19.11 10.38
CA TYR A 147 -4.22 18.66 11.52
C TYR A 147 -3.42 17.77 12.46
N SER A 148 -2.81 16.70 11.94
CA SER A 148 -2.01 15.76 12.74
C SER A 148 -0.85 16.44 13.46
N ARG A 149 -0.29 17.50 12.86
CA ARG A 149 0.77 18.32 13.46
C ARG A 149 0.25 19.26 14.56
N ARG A 150 -0.89 19.92 14.34
CA ARG A 150 -1.41 20.94 15.26
C ARG A 150 -2.18 20.37 16.44
N TYR A 151 -2.84 19.23 16.26
CA TYR A 151 -3.67 18.58 17.27
C TYR A 151 -3.20 17.15 17.57
N PRO A 152 -1.92 16.96 17.97
CA PRO A 152 -1.41 15.64 18.31
C PRO A 152 -2.12 15.11 19.57
N GLY A 153 -2.40 13.81 19.60
CA GLY A 153 -3.01 13.14 20.77
C GLY A 153 -4.54 13.26 20.88
N THR A 154 -5.20 13.93 19.93
CA THR A 154 -6.66 13.84 19.81
C THR A 154 -7.10 12.48 19.27
N GLU A 155 -8.33 12.05 19.58
CA GLU A 155 -8.89 10.79 19.07
C GLU A 155 -8.90 10.70 17.53
N ARG A 156 -8.90 11.86 16.86
CA ARG A 156 -8.91 11.95 15.39
C ARG A 156 -7.52 12.12 14.77
N ALA A 157 -6.45 12.27 15.56
CA ALA A 157 -5.10 12.49 15.04
C ALA A 157 -4.63 11.32 14.15
N GLU A 158 -4.89 10.09 14.60
CA GLU A 158 -4.60 8.89 13.82
C GLU A 158 -5.44 8.84 12.54
N LEU A 159 -6.74 9.14 12.65
CA LEU A 159 -7.66 9.15 11.49
C LEU A 159 -7.26 10.21 10.45
N ALA A 160 -6.82 11.39 10.89
CA ALA A 160 -6.31 12.43 10.00
C ALA A 160 -5.01 12.00 9.31
N ALA A 161 -4.08 11.37 10.04
CA ALA A 161 -2.86 10.83 9.45
C ALA A 161 -3.16 9.74 8.41
N LEU A 162 -4.13 8.85 8.69
CA LEU A 162 -4.62 7.87 7.73
C LEU A 162 -5.24 8.53 6.48
N ASN A 163 -6.10 9.54 6.66
CA ASN A 163 -6.73 10.23 5.54
C ASN A 163 -5.71 11.03 4.71
N CYS A 164 -4.65 11.54 5.32
CA CYS A 164 -3.50 12.12 4.61
C CYS A 164 -2.87 11.08 3.68
N VAL A 165 -2.54 9.88 4.20
CA VAL A 165 -1.98 8.77 3.41
C VAL A 165 -2.91 8.41 2.25
N LYS A 166 -4.22 8.25 2.50
CA LYS A 166 -5.20 7.95 1.45
C LYS A 166 -5.26 9.04 0.38
N ALA A 167 -5.22 10.31 0.78
CA ALA A 167 -5.22 11.42 -0.15
C ALA A 167 -3.95 11.39 -1.03
N LEU A 168 -2.78 11.17 -0.44
CA LEU A 168 -1.52 11.07 -1.17
C LEU A 168 -1.47 9.88 -2.14
N TYR A 169 -2.09 8.76 -1.78
CA TYR A 169 -2.27 7.63 -2.69
C TYR A 169 -3.04 8.05 -3.96
N TYR A 170 -4.11 8.84 -3.83
CA TYR A 170 -4.85 9.34 -4.98
C TYR A 170 -4.12 10.44 -5.77
N VAL A 171 -3.22 11.20 -5.12
CA VAL A 171 -2.35 12.16 -5.81
C VAL A 171 -1.28 11.45 -6.65
N SER A 172 -0.85 10.25 -6.24
CA SER A 172 0.19 9.48 -6.93
C SER A 172 -0.18 9.22 -8.40
N PRO A 173 0.60 9.76 -9.36
CA PRO A 173 0.24 9.68 -10.78
C PRO A 173 0.43 8.27 -11.35
N PRO A 174 0.02 8.02 -12.61
CA PRO A 174 0.38 6.81 -13.35
C PRO A 174 1.91 6.62 -13.45
N TYR A 175 2.36 5.37 -13.66
CA TYR A 175 3.78 4.99 -13.53
C TYR A 175 4.71 5.69 -14.52
N ASP A 176 4.22 6.10 -15.68
CA ASP A 176 4.97 6.71 -16.77
C ASP A 176 5.33 8.18 -16.51
N VAL A 177 4.59 8.85 -15.62
CA VAL A 177 4.82 10.24 -15.21
C VAL A 177 5.84 10.33 -14.06
N ASP A 178 6.39 11.52 -13.75
CA ASP A 178 7.25 11.72 -12.59
C ASP A 178 6.62 11.16 -11.30
N GLN A 179 7.44 10.54 -10.45
CA GLN A 179 6.99 9.78 -9.29
C GLN A 179 7.36 10.44 -7.94
N SER A 180 7.58 11.76 -7.92
CA SER A 180 7.92 12.47 -6.69
C SER A 180 6.81 12.36 -5.64
N ASP A 181 5.55 12.50 -6.06
CA ASP A 181 4.39 12.35 -5.17
C ASP A 181 4.24 10.91 -4.66
N THR A 182 4.54 9.91 -5.49
CA THR A 182 4.53 8.49 -5.10
C THR A 182 5.57 8.20 -4.02
N ARG A 183 6.79 8.72 -4.16
CA ARG A 183 7.85 8.57 -3.14
C ARG A 183 7.47 9.28 -1.85
N TYR A 184 6.91 10.48 -1.96
CA TYR A 184 6.41 11.22 -0.80
C TYR A 184 5.29 10.47 -0.07
N ALA A 185 4.33 9.90 -0.79
CA ALA A 185 3.27 9.06 -0.21
C ALA A 185 3.84 7.85 0.54
N ILE A 186 4.84 7.16 -0.03
CA ILE A 186 5.53 6.04 0.61
C ILE A 186 6.18 6.47 1.93
N ASP A 187 6.82 7.64 1.96
CA ASP A 187 7.49 8.12 3.18
C ASP A 187 6.49 8.55 4.26
N GLU A 188 5.33 9.09 3.88
CA GLU A 188 4.24 9.38 4.82
C GLU A 188 3.59 8.10 5.36
N ILE A 189 3.46 7.05 4.55
CA ILE A 189 2.99 5.73 5.03
C ILE A 189 3.95 5.14 6.05
N LYS A 190 5.26 5.19 5.80
CA LYS A 190 6.27 4.72 6.76
C LYS A 190 6.18 5.48 8.08
N GLN A 191 5.99 6.81 8.02
CA GLN A 191 5.79 7.64 9.21
C GLN A 191 4.52 7.23 9.97
N TYR A 192 3.42 6.99 9.26
CA TYR A 192 2.17 6.52 9.86
C TYR A 192 2.35 5.19 10.60
N VAL A 193 2.95 4.18 9.95
CA VAL A 193 3.18 2.86 10.56
C VAL A 193 4.12 2.95 11.76
N ALA A 194 5.16 3.80 11.68
CA ALA A 194 6.08 4.03 12.79
C ALA A 194 5.39 4.74 13.98
N GLN A 195 4.48 5.68 13.70
CA GLN A 195 3.77 6.44 14.73
C GLN A 195 2.63 5.63 15.37
N TYR A 196 1.93 4.79 14.60
CA TYR A 196 0.76 4.03 15.03
C TYR A 196 0.91 2.51 14.76
N PRO A 197 1.91 1.83 15.35
CA PRO A 197 2.23 0.44 15.01
C PRO A 197 1.16 -0.58 15.40
N HIS A 198 0.24 -0.24 16.32
CA HIS A 198 -0.85 -1.10 16.77
C HIS A 198 -2.22 -0.69 16.18
N SER A 199 -2.22 0.22 15.21
CA SER A 199 -3.45 0.64 14.54
C SER A 199 -4.07 -0.51 13.75
N LYS A 200 -5.41 -0.58 13.77
CA LYS A 200 -6.17 -1.50 12.90
C LYS A 200 -6.02 -1.17 11.41
N TYR A 201 -5.53 0.02 11.06
CA TYR A 201 -5.35 0.48 9.67
C TYR A 201 -3.94 0.20 9.13
N VAL A 202 -3.03 -0.38 9.91
CA VAL A 202 -1.68 -0.74 9.43
C VAL A 202 -1.74 -1.65 8.22
N GLU A 203 -2.65 -2.64 8.22
CA GLU A 203 -2.81 -3.53 7.07
C GLU A 203 -3.29 -2.81 5.82
N GLU A 204 -4.22 -1.86 5.95
CA GLU A 204 -4.66 -1.02 4.83
C GLU A 204 -3.48 -0.19 4.28
N CYS A 205 -2.67 0.39 5.16
CA CYS A 205 -1.48 1.14 4.75
C CYS A 205 -0.42 0.25 4.08
N ASN A 206 -0.27 -1.01 4.51
CA ASN A 206 0.66 -1.96 3.88
C ASN A 206 0.23 -2.29 2.45
N VAL A 207 -1.07 -2.49 2.21
CA VAL A 207 -1.62 -2.71 0.86
C VAL A 207 -1.32 -1.51 -0.04
N ILE A 208 -1.61 -0.29 0.44
CA ILE A 208 -1.31 0.95 -0.29
C ILE A 208 0.20 1.07 -0.58
N LEU A 209 1.05 0.75 0.40
CA LEU A 209 2.51 0.79 0.27
C LEU A 209 3.01 -0.16 -0.82
N ASP A 210 2.49 -1.39 -0.85
CA ASP A 210 2.87 -2.39 -1.83
C ASP A 210 2.44 -1.98 -3.25
N GLU A 211 1.24 -1.40 -3.42
CA GLU A 211 0.79 -0.88 -4.71
C GLU A 211 1.68 0.28 -5.23
N LEU A 212 2.06 1.21 -4.35
CA LEU A 212 2.94 2.32 -4.72
C LEU A 212 4.36 1.84 -5.06
N ARG A 213 4.87 0.84 -4.33
CA ARG A 213 6.16 0.19 -4.62
C ARG A 213 6.12 -0.55 -5.95
N ASP A 214 5.05 -1.29 -6.22
CA ASP A 214 4.83 -1.99 -7.49
C ASP A 214 4.78 -1.02 -8.67
N LYS A 215 4.20 0.17 -8.49
CA LYS A 215 4.19 1.25 -9.47
C LYS A 215 5.61 1.74 -9.80
N LEU A 216 6.45 1.96 -8.79
CA LEU A 216 7.86 2.34 -8.96
C LEU A 216 8.66 1.25 -9.67
N ALA A 217 8.47 -0.02 -9.26
CA ALA A 217 9.12 -1.16 -9.89
C ALA A 217 8.70 -1.28 -11.37
N LEU A 218 7.40 -1.17 -11.68
CA LEU A 218 6.90 -1.21 -13.05
C LEU A 218 7.58 -0.14 -13.92
N LYS A 219 7.66 1.11 -13.42
CA LYS A 219 8.34 2.20 -14.15
C LYS A 219 9.77 1.82 -14.52
N GLN A 220 10.55 1.37 -13.55
CA GLN A 220 11.95 1.02 -13.78
C GLN A 220 12.09 -0.19 -14.72
N PHE A 221 11.18 -1.16 -14.62
CA PHE A 221 11.14 -2.33 -15.50
C PHE A 221 10.81 -1.97 -16.96
N GLU A 222 9.88 -1.04 -17.19
CA GLU A 222 9.60 -0.53 -18.54
C GLU A 222 10.82 0.17 -19.16
N VAL A 223 11.62 0.88 -18.35
CA VAL A 223 12.88 1.49 -18.82
C VAL A 223 13.92 0.43 -19.21
N ILE A 224 14.01 -0.69 -18.46
CA ILE A 224 14.85 -1.83 -18.85
C ILE A 224 14.43 -2.36 -20.22
N LYS A 225 13.13 -2.61 -20.41
CA LYS A 225 12.60 -3.08 -21.69
C LYS A 225 12.89 -2.11 -22.82
N LEU A 226 12.76 -0.81 -22.58
CA LEU A 226 13.10 0.22 -23.57
C LEU A 226 14.57 0.14 -24.01
N TYR A 227 15.53 0.05 -23.07
CA TYR A 227 16.95 -0.04 -23.42
C TYR A 227 17.30 -1.35 -24.12
N TYR A 228 16.69 -2.46 -23.70
CA TYR A 228 16.84 -3.75 -24.38
C TYR A 228 16.33 -3.66 -25.83
N ASN A 229 15.11 -3.15 -26.03
CA ASN A 229 14.46 -3.06 -27.35
C ASN A 229 15.19 -2.10 -28.30
N THR A 230 15.81 -1.04 -27.76
CA THR A 230 16.62 -0.09 -28.55
C THR A 230 18.05 -0.58 -28.80
N GLY A 231 18.43 -1.76 -28.30
CA GLY A 231 19.76 -2.34 -28.46
C GLY A 231 20.85 -1.64 -27.65
N ASN A 232 20.48 -0.82 -26.66
CA ASN A 232 21.43 -0.17 -25.75
C ASN A 232 21.83 -1.14 -24.63
N TYR A 233 22.58 -2.18 -25.01
CA TYR A 233 22.88 -3.34 -24.16
C TYR A 233 23.54 -2.98 -22.83
N LYS A 234 24.46 -2.01 -22.84
CA LYS A 234 25.16 -1.57 -21.62
C LYS A 234 24.22 -0.84 -20.65
N ALA A 235 23.36 0.03 -21.18
CA ALA A 235 22.36 0.71 -20.36
C ALA A 235 21.40 -0.30 -19.75
N ALA A 236 20.90 -1.25 -20.54
CA ALA A 236 20.04 -2.33 -20.04
C ALA A 236 20.72 -3.14 -18.90
N GLN A 237 22.00 -3.49 -19.02
CA GLN A 237 22.75 -4.17 -17.95
C GLN A 237 22.76 -3.37 -16.64
N ILE A 238 23.09 -2.08 -16.72
CA ILE A 238 23.15 -1.19 -15.55
C ILE A 238 21.76 -1.07 -14.92
N MET A 239 20.74 -0.86 -15.74
CA MET A 239 19.37 -0.68 -15.27
C MET A 239 18.81 -1.95 -14.61
N VAL A 240 19.12 -3.15 -15.13
CA VAL A 240 18.75 -4.40 -14.43
C VAL A 240 19.48 -4.52 -13.10
N LYS A 241 20.77 -4.19 -13.04
CA LYS A 241 21.55 -4.24 -11.79
C LYS A 241 20.98 -3.30 -10.73
N ASP A 242 20.60 -2.08 -11.11
CA ASP A 242 19.98 -1.12 -10.21
C ASP A 242 18.56 -1.55 -9.83
N PHE A 243 17.79 -2.09 -10.77
CA PHE A 243 16.48 -2.68 -10.50
C PHE A 243 16.56 -3.81 -9.47
N MET A 244 17.51 -4.75 -9.61
CA MET A 244 17.67 -5.85 -8.66
C MET A 244 18.21 -5.38 -7.30
N ARG A 245 18.83 -4.20 -7.22
CA ARG A 245 19.24 -3.60 -5.93
C ARG A 245 18.03 -3.03 -5.19
N GLU A 246 17.12 -2.39 -5.90
CA GLU A 246 16.01 -1.63 -5.30
C GLU A 246 14.68 -2.42 -5.24
N TYR A 247 14.42 -3.28 -6.22
CA TYR A 247 13.12 -3.91 -6.46
C TYR A 247 13.22 -5.44 -6.62
N SER A 248 14.18 -6.11 -5.96
CA SER A 248 14.32 -7.58 -5.99
C SER A 248 13.09 -8.35 -5.49
N TYR A 249 12.28 -7.71 -4.64
CA TYR A 249 11.01 -8.25 -4.13
C TYR A 249 9.87 -8.17 -5.15
N SER A 250 10.03 -7.38 -6.21
CA SER A 250 8.95 -7.14 -7.17
C SER A 250 8.68 -8.37 -8.05
N LYS A 251 7.42 -8.54 -8.46
CA LYS A 251 7.01 -9.55 -9.44
C LYS A 251 7.75 -9.45 -10.80
N TYR A 252 8.34 -8.30 -11.12
CA TYR A 252 9.10 -8.11 -12.36
C TYR A 252 10.56 -8.57 -12.27
N ALA A 253 11.09 -8.85 -11.08
CA ALA A 253 12.47 -9.28 -10.87
C ALA A 253 12.90 -10.53 -11.67
N PRO A 254 12.14 -11.63 -11.72
CA PRO A 254 12.52 -12.78 -12.55
C PRO A 254 12.58 -12.44 -14.04
N GLU A 255 11.66 -11.61 -14.53
CA GLU A 255 11.67 -11.19 -15.93
C GLU A 255 12.82 -10.22 -16.24
N ALA A 256 13.20 -9.35 -15.30
CA ALA A 256 14.35 -8.47 -15.43
C ALA A 256 15.67 -9.26 -15.55
N LEU A 257 15.86 -10.31 -14.72
CA LEU A 257 17.02 -11.20 -14.83
C LEU A 257 17.00 -12.00 -16.13
N PHE A 258 15.84 -12.48 -16.57
CA PHE A 258 15.70 -13.13 -17.87
C PHE A 258 16.08 -12.20 -19.03
N LEU A 259 15.61 -10.95 -19.00
CA LEU A 259 16.01 -9.94 -19.98
C LEU A 259 17.50 -9.66 -19.92
N LEU A 260 18.14 -9.69 -18.74
CA LEU A 260 19.58 -9.55 -18.62
C LEU A 260 20.34 -10.70 -19.31
N THR A 261 19.93 -11.96 -19.09
CA THR A 261 20.50 -13.12 -19.79
C THR A 261 20.40 -12.92 -21.30
N LYS A 262 19.20 -12.59 -21.80
CA LYS A 262 18.94 -12.40 -23.22
C LYS A 262 19.74 -11.23 -23.80
N ASN A 263 19.75 -10.09 -23.11
CA ASN A 263 20.51 -8.90 -23.46
C ASN A 263 22.01 -9.20 -23.55
N ASN A 264 22.58 -9.93 -22.60
CA ASN A 264 24.00 -10.28 -22.58
C ASN A 264 24.37 -11.23 -23.72
N TYR A 265 23.52 -12.22 -24.00
CA TYR A 265 23.69 -13.13 -25.12
C TYR A 265 23.70 -12.39 -26.46
N GLU A 266 22.68 -11.58 -26.74
CA GLU A 266 22.60 -10.78 -27.97
C GLU A 266 23.75 -9.79 -28.09
N PHE A 267 24.13 -9.16 -26.97
CA PHE A 267 25.26 -8.25 -26.93
C PHE A 267 26.54 -8.97 -27.34
N ALA A 268 26.80 -10.17 -26.79
CA ALA A 268 27.95 -10.99 -27.11
C ALA A 268 28.00 -11.36 -28.60
N LEU A 269 26.87 -11.77 -29.20
CA LEU A 269 26.80 -12.09 -30.63
C LEU A 269 27.20 -10.91 -31.52
N LYS A 270 26.78 -9.69 -31.16
CA LYS A 270 27.06 -8.45 -31.92
C LYS A 270 28.41 -7.82 -31.57
N SER A 271 29.27 -8.52 -30.81
CA SER A 271 30.55 -8.00 -30.32
C SER A 271 31.72 -8.30 -31.24
N VAL A 272 32.80 -7.53 -31.10
CA VAL A 272 34.13 -7.90 -31.59
C VAL A 272 34.69 -9.07 -30.79
N ASP A 273 35.50 -9.93 -31.44
CA ASP A 273 35.97 -11.19 -30.86
C ASP A 273 36.69 -11.02 -29.51
N LYS A 274 37.52 -9.97 -29.37
CA LYS A 274 38.21 -9.64 -28.12
C LYS A 274 37.28 -9.48 -26.90
N LYS A 275 36.02 -9.09 -27.11
CA LYS A 275 35.02 -8.83 -26.06
C LYS A 275 33.95 -9.93 -25.94
N LYS A 276 33.91 -10.88 -26.88
CA LYS A 276 32.88 -11.94 -26.90
C LYS A 276 32.94 -12.80 -25.65
N LYS A 277 34.13 -13.25 -25.25
CA LYS A 277 34.31 -14.13 -24.10
C LYS A 277 33.73 -13.53 -22.81
N GLU A 278 34.10 -12.29 -22.50
CA GLU A 278 33.59 -11.55 -21.33
C GLU A 278 32.06 -11.44 -21.34
N ARG A 279 31.46 -11.15 -22.51
CA ARG A 279 30.01 -10.94 -22.63
C ARG A 279 29.21 -12.24 -22.57
N PHE A 280 29.73 -13.33 -23.15
CA PHE A 280 29.15 -14.66 -22.97
C PHE A 280 29.26 -15.15 -21.53
N LEU A 281 30.36 -14.82 -20.82
CA LEU A 281 30.48 -15.11 -19.40
C LEU A 281 29.40 -14.35 -18.60
N ALA A 282 29.18 -13.06 -18.89
CA ALA A 282 28.12 -12.28 -18.27
C ALA A 282 26.71 -12.83 -18.56
N CYS A 283 26.49 -13.47 -19.71
CA CYS A 283 25.25 -14.20 -19.99
C CYS A 283 25.11 -15.42 -19.07
N ALA A 284 26.20 -16.17 -18.89
CA ALA A 284 26.21 -17.35 -18.03
C ALA A 284 25.90 -16.98 -16.57
N GLU A 285 26.58 -15.96 -16.04
CA GLU A 285 26.36 -15.44 -14.69
C GLU A 285 24.92 -14.95 -14.47
N ALA A 286 24.34 -14.26 -15.46
CA ALA A 286 22.96 -13.79 -15.38
C ALA A 286 21.95 -14.96 -15.35
N TYR A 287 22.18 -16.01 -16.13
CA TYR A 287 21.37 -17.23 -16.07
C TYR A 287 21.51 -17.94 -14.72
N ASP A 288 22.73 -18.07 -14.20
CA ASP A 288 22.96 -18.71 -12.90
C ASP A 288 22.22 -17.96 -11.78
N ALA A 289 22.26 -16.62 -11.80
CA ALA A 289 21.49 -15.79 -10.89
C ALA A 289 19.98 -16.03 -11.02
N LEU A 290 19.45 -16.08 -12.25
CA LEU A 290 18.04 -16.37 -12.51
C LEU A 290 17.64 -17.76 -12.01
N PHE A 291 18.45 -18.78 -12.29
CA PHE A 291 18.20 -20.17 -11.90
C PHE A 291 18.19 -20.33 -10.38
N VAL A 292 19.18 -19.75 -9.70
CA VAL A 292 19.32 -19.84 -8.24
C VAL A 292 18.18 -19.11 -7.53
N GLN A 293 17.82 -17.90 -7.99
CA GLN A 293 16.80 -17.09 -7.31
C GLN A 293 15.37 -17.49 -7.69
N TYR A 294 15.14 -17.95 -8.93
CA TYR A 294 13.81 -18.23 -9.46
C TYR A 294 13.76 -19.58 -10.23
N PRO A 295 13.92 -20.73 -9.54
CA PRO A 295 13.96 -22.06 -10.19
C PRO A 295 12.70 -22.44 -10.98
N ASN A 296 11.55 -21.86 -10.64
CA ASN A 296 10.24 -22.14 -11.25
C ASN A 296 9.83 -21.11 -12.30
N TYR A 297 10.75 -20.26 -12.77
CA TYR A 297 10.42 -19.23 -13.76
C TYR A 297 9.98 -19.83 -15.11
N PRO A 298 8.83 -19.44 -15.71
CA PRO A 298 8.27 -20.11 -16.89
C PRO A 298 9.20 -20.18 -18.12
N LYS A 299 10.04 -19.16 -18.32
CA LYS A 299 10.94 -19.07 -19.49
C LYS A 299 12.37 -19.55 -19.20
N LEU A 300 12.58 -20.29 -18.11
CA LEU A 300 13.91 -20.79 -17.73
C LEU A 300 14.53 -21.71 -18.79
N GLY A 301 13.71 -22.51 -19.50
CA GLY A 301 14.16 -23.34 -20.61
C GLY A 301 14.70 -22.54 -21.80
N GLU A 302 14.15 -21.35 -22.07
CA GLU A 302 14.66 -20.44 -23.10
C GLU A 302 16.00 -19.84 -22.66
N ALA A 303 16.09 -19.38 -21.40
CA ALA A 303 17.32 -18.85 -20.83
C ALA A 303 18.46 -19.90 -20.83
N LYS A 304 18.13 -21.16 -20.55
CA LYS A 304 19.09 -22.27 -20.54
C LYS A 304 19.70 -22.52 -21.92
N LYS A 305 18.93 -22.37 -23.00
CA LYS A 305 19.48 -22.50 -24.36
C LYS A 305 20.56 -21.45 -24.62
N MET A 306 20.29 -20.20 -24.25
CA MET A 306 21.26 -19.10 -24.38
C MET A 306 22.52 -19.35 -23.52
N TYR A 307 22.34 -19.90 -22.32
CA TYR A 307 23.43 -20.31 -21.43
C TYR A 307 24.30 -21.40 -22.08
N ASP A 308 23.70 -22.50 -22.52
CA ASP A 308 24.42 -23.63 -23.12
C ASP A 308 25.20 -23.21 -24.37
N GLU A 309 24.60 -22.35 -25.20
CA GLU A 309 25.26 -21.76 -26.37
C GLU A 309 26.41 -20.84 -25.99
N SER A 310 26.23 -20.00 -24.95
CA SER A 310 27.29 -19.13 -24.44
C SER A 310 28.50 -19.93 -23.98
N LEU A 311 28.30 -21.03 -23.25
CA LEU A 311 29.37 -21.93 -22.82
C LEU A 311 30.11 -22.57 -24.00
N LYS A 312 29.39 -23.01 -25.03
CA LYS A 312 29.99 -23.53 -26.27
C LYS A 312 30.87 -22.48 -26.93
N GLN A 313 30.38 -21.24 -27.06
CA GLN A 313 31.15 -20.14 -27.66
C GLN A 313 32.40 -19.80 -26.84
N ILE A 314 32.30 -19.79 -25.51
CA ILE A 314 33.46 -19.57 -24.62
C ILE A 314 34.54 -20.63 -24.86
N ASN A 315 34.15 -21.91 -24.95
CA ASN A 315 35.09 -23.00 -25.21
C ASN A 315 35.78 -22.86 -26.57
N ILE A 316 35.03 -22.52 -27.62
CA ILE A 316 35.59 -22.25 -28.96
C ILE A 316 36.60 -21.10 -28.92
N ILE A 317 36.29 -20.02 -28.21
CA ILE A 317 37.20 -18.88 -28.07
C ILE A 317 38.47 -19.28 -27.32
N ASN A 318 38.35 -20.08 -26.25
CA ASN A 318 39.52 -20.56 -25.50
C ASN A 318 40.45 -21.42 -26.36
N THR A 319 39.89 -22.31 -27.18
CA THR A 319 40.68 -23.17 -28.08
C THR A 319 41.39 -22.42 -29.20
N LYS A 320 40.94 -21.20 -29.56
CA LYS A 320 41.56 -20.37 -30.61
C LYS A 320 42.71 -19.49 -30.10
N ILE A 321 42.81 -19.33 -28.78
CA ILE A 321 43.84 -18.49 -28.13
C ILE A 321 45.06 -19.33 -27.72
N GLN A 322 44.91 -20.66 -27.64
CA GLN A 322 45.99 -21.63 -27.47
C GLN A 322 46.74 -21.84 -28.79
#